data_AF-A0A235B7H9-F1
#
_entry.id   AF-A0A235B7H9-F1
#
_cell.length_a   1.000
_cell.length_b   1.000
_cell.length_c   1.000
_cell.angle_alpha   90.00
_cell.angle_beta   90.00
_cell.angle_gamma   90.00
#
_symmetry.space_group_name_H-M   'P 1'
#
loop_
_entity.id
_entity.type
_entity.pdbx_description
1 polymer ?
#
loop_
_entity_poly.entity_id
_entity_poly.type
_entity_poly.pdbx_seq_one_letter_code
_entity_poly.pdbx_strand_id
1 'polypeptide(L)'
;MTIRQLKEEDREPVLRFLRKQSSLNLFMIGDIINFGFDRDFQQVWGDFSPEGELRAVLLRYFGNYIPYAEGEFDRDGLVRVILEQGNLETFLGVNG
;
A
#
# COMPACT_ATOMS: atom_id res chain seq x y z
N MET A 1 14.18 -7.22 4.21
CA MET A 1 13.08 -6.39 3.70
C MET A 1 11.90 -7.31 3.48
N THR A 2 10.84 -7.14 4.26
CA THR A 2 9.59 -7.89 4.13
C THR A 2 8.58 -7.17 3.23
N ILE A 3 8.99 -6.03 2.67
CA ILE A 3 8.18 -5.21 1.76
C ILE A 3 8.44 -5.64 0.33
N ARG A 4 7.37 -5.82 -0.45
CA ARG A 4 7.44 -6.08 -1.89
C ARG A 4 6.30 -5.42 -2.64
N GLN A 5 6.52 -5.18 -3.94
CA GLN A 5 5.42 -4.82 -4.83
C GLN A 5 4.44 -5.98 -4.94
N LEU A 6 3.16 -5.64 -4.89
CA LEU A 6 2.05 -6.58 -4.94
C LEU A 6 1.61 -6.79 -6.39
N LYS A 7 1.04 -7.96 -6.66
CA LYS A 7 0.55 -8.37 -7.97
C LYS A 7 -0.91 -8.80 -7.87
N GLU A 8 -1.51 -9.12 -9.00
CA GLU A 8 -2.91 -9.54 -9.08
C GLU A 8 -3.24 -10.76 -8.19
N GLU A 9 -2.28 -11.66 -7.99
CA GLU A 9 -2.39 -12.80 -7.06
C GLU A 9 -2.59 -12.37 -5.59
N ASP A 10 -2.19 -11.15 -5.22
CA ASP A 10 -2.34 -10.58 -3.89
C ASP A 10 -3.69 -9.86 -3.68
N ARG A 11 -4.54 -9.75 -4.72
CA ARG A 11 -5.77 -8.93 -4.66
C ARG A 11 -6.62 -9.26 -3.44
N GLU A 12 -6.95 -10.53 -3.28
CA GLU A 12 -7.89 -10.96 -2.25
C GLU A 12 -7.35 -10.75 -0.83
N PRO A 13 -6.12 -11.19 -0.45
CA PRO A 13 -5.58 -10.89 0.88
C PRO A 13 -5.48 -9.39 1.16
N VAL A 14 -5.11 -8.57 0.17
CA VAL A 14 -5.03 -7.11 0.32
C VAL A 14 -6.40 -6.48 0.54
N LEU A 15 -7.40 -6.84 -0.27
CA LEU A 15 -8.75 -6.31 -0.10
C LEU A 15 -9.37 -6.74 1.21
N ARG A 16 -9.11 -7.97 1.70
CA ARG A 16 -9.54 -8.38 3.05
C ARG A 16 -8.89 -7.53 4.14
N PHE A 17 -7.61 -7.24 4.02
CA PHE A 17 -6.89 -6.38 4.96
C PHE A 17 -7.46 -4.95 4.98
N LEU A 18 -7.60 -4.32 3.81
CA LEU A 18 -8.11 -2.95 3.70
C LEU A 18 -9.57 -2.82 4.17
N ARG A 19 -10.40 -3.84 3.95
CA ARG A 19 -11.82 -3.83 4.31
C ARG A 19 -12.09 -3.80 5.81
N LYS A 20 -11.12 -4.19 6.65
CA LYS A 20 -11.23 -4.06 8.12
C LYS A 20 -11.54 -2.62 8.55
N GLN A 21 -11.04 -1.63 7.79
CA GLN A 21 -11.40 -0.21 7.94
C GLN A 21 -11.85 0.38 6.59
N SER A 22 -12.89 -0.21 5.98
CA SER A 22 -13.37 0.13 4.63
C SER A 22 -13.60 1.63 4.38
N SER A 23 -14.13 2.36 5.36
CA SER A 23 -14.38 3.81 5.21
C SER A 23 -13.08 4.62 5.11
N LEU A 24 -12.04 4.25 5.86
CA LEU A 24 -10.73 4.90 5.80
C LEU A 24 -10.00 4.54 4.49
N ASN A 25 -10.15 3.28 4.06
CA ASN A 25 -9.44 2.72 2.91
C ASN A 25 -10.22 2.77 1.60
N LEU A 26 -11.29 3.57 1.54
CA LEU A 26 -12.24 3.58 0.42
C LEU A 26 -11.55 3.82 -0.93
N PHE A 27 -10.60 4.76 -0.98
CA PHE A 27 -9.82 5.07 -2.18
C PHE A 27 -8.95 3.88 -2.61
N MET A 28 -8.19 3.30 -1.68
CA MET A 28 -7.32 2.15 -1.99
C MET A 28 -8.12 0.94 -2.47
N ILE A 29 -9.27 0.66 -1.85
CA ILE A 29 -10.16 -0.43 -2.25
C ILE A 29 -10.71 -0.18 -3.66
N GLY A 30 -11.21 1.03 -3.92
CA GLY A 30 -11.75 1.40 -5.24
C GLY A 30 -10.69 1.29 -6.35
N ASP A 31 -9.50 1.81 -6.09
CA ASP A 31 -8.39 1.83 -7.04
C ASP A 31 -7.88 0.42 -7.36
N ILE A 32 -7.74 -0.46 -6.37
CA ILE A 32 -7.36 -1.86 -6.60
C ILE A 32 -8.45 -2.60 -7.39
N ILE A 33 -9.72 -2.39 -7.07
CA ILE A 33 -10.84 -3.03 -7.79
C ILE A 33 -10.85 -2.61 -9.25
N ASN A 34 -10.74 -1.32 -9.53
CA ASN A 34 -10.87 -0.74 -10.87
C ASN A 34 -9.62 -0.92 -11.74
N PHE A 35 -8.42 -0.82 -11.15
CA PHE A 35 -7.18 -0.74 -11.91
C PHE A 35 -6.21 -1.91 -11.68
N GLY A 36 -6.36 -2.66 -10.58
CA GLY A 36 -5.49 -3.78 -10.25
C GLY A 36 -4.09 -3.34 -9.80
N PHE A 37 -3.06 -4.09 -10.20
CA PHE A 37 -1.69 -3.93 -9.69
C PHE A 37 -0.63 -3.63 -10.75
N ASP A 38 -0.99 -3.78 -12.03
CA ASP A 38 -0.06 -3.68 -13.17
C ASP A 38 -0.44 -2.50 -14.07
N ARG A 39 -0.14 -1.29 -13.61
CA ARG A 39 -0.43 -0.03 -14.30
C ARG A 39 0.73 0.95 -14.13
N ASP A 40 1.00 1.73 -15.16
CA ASP A 40 2.08 2.74 -15.11
C ASP A 40 1.81 3.86 -14.09
N PHE A 41 0.54 4.16 -13.84
CA PHE A 41 0.11 5.20 -12.90
C PHE A 41 -0.22 4.68 -11.49
N GLN A 42 -0.29 3.36 -11.29
CA GLN A 42 -0.69 2.76 -10.02
C GLN A 42 0.18 1.58 -9.67
N GLN A 43 0.79 1.66 -8.49
CA GLN A 43 1.63 0.61 -7.93
C GLN A 43 1.27 0.41 -6.47
N VAL A 44 1.31 -0.83 -6.01
CA VAL A 44 0.95 -1.19 -4.63
C VAL A 44 2.07 -2.00 -4.02
N TRP A 45 2.46 -1.67 -2.79
CA TRP A 45 3.41 -2.45 -1.99
C TRP A 45 2.73 -2.94 -0.72
N GLY A 46 3.15 -4.10 -0.26
CA GLY A 46 2.74 -4.67 1.01
C GLY A 46 3.94 -4.90 1.91
N ASP A 47 3.81 -4.54 3.19
CA ASP A 47 4.71 -4.96 4.25
C ASP A 47 4.16 -6.22 4.92
N PHE A 48 4.97 -7.27 4.97
CA PHE A 48 4.60 -8.55 5.58
C PHE A 48 5.37 -8.79 6.89
N SER A 49 4.79 -9.55 7.81
CA SER A 49 5.54 -10.08 8.96
C SER A 49 6.43 -11.24 8.52
N PRO A 50 7.39 -11.69 9.35
CA PRO A 50 8.16 -12.91 9.08
C PRO A 50 7.30 -14.17 8.88
N GLU A 51 6.10 -14.19 9.47
CA GLU A 51 5.11 -15.26 9.36
C GLU A 51 4.26 -15.17 8.08
N GLY A 52 4.42 -14.09 7.30
CA GLY A 52 3.71 -13.87 6.03
C GLY A 52 2.41 -13.09 6.17
N GLU A 53 2.13 -12.49 7.33
CA GLU A 53 0.91 -11.70 7.55
C GLU A 53 1.07 -10.27 7.03
N LEU A 54 0.08 -9.75 6.32
CA LEU A 54 0.09 -8.38 5.79
C LEU A 54 -0.14 -7.37 6.92
N ARG A 55 0.83 -6.46 7.13
CA ARG A 55 0.84 -5.45 8.20
C ARG A 55 0.53 -4.05 7.70
N ALA A 56 0.96 -3.73 6.48
CA ALA A 56 0.71 -2.45 5.84
C ALA A 56 0.59 -2.57 4.32
N VAL A 57 -0.12 -1.62 3.72
CA VAL A 57 -0.26 -1.43 2.27
C VAL A 57 0.14 0.01 1.95
N LEU A 58 0.96 0.18 0.92
CA LEU A 58 1.28 1.49 0.34
C LEU A 58 0.76 1.51 -1.08
N LEU A 59 -0.18 2.41 -1.37
CA LEU A 59 -0.62 2.71 -2.72
C LEU A 59 0.14 3.93 -3.23
N ARG A 60 0.75 3.82 -4.41
CA ARG A 60 1.18 4.96 -5.20
C ARG A 60 0.22 5.15 -6.35
N TYR A 61 -0.34 6.35 -6.46
CA TYR A 61 -1.18 6.79 -7.57
C TYR A 61 -0.56 8.06 -8.18
N PHE A 62 0.07 7.93 -9.34
CA PHE A 62 1.01 8.91 -9.90
C PHE A 62 2.10 9.30 -8.88
N GLY A 63 2.16 10.57 -8.46
CA GLY A 63 3.08 11.05 -7.42
C GLY A 63 2.50 11.03 -6.00
N ASN A 64 1.29 10.52 -5.82
CA ASN A 64 0.61 10.49 -4.53
C ASN A 64 0.83 9.15 -3.85
N TYR A 65 1.23 9.20 -2.58
CA TYR A 65 1.50 8.01 -1.78
C TYR A 65 0.55 7.97 -0.60
N ILE A 66 -0.16 6.86 -0.47
CA ILE A 66 -1.18 6.61 0.57
C ILE A 66 -0.78 5.35 1.32
N PRO A 67 -0.20 5.45 2.53
CA PRO A 67 0.04 4.30 3.38
C PRO A 67 -1.20 3.97 4.23
N TYR A 68 -1.39 2.69 4.51
CA TYR A 68 -2.31 2.19 5.53
C TYR A 68 -1.64 1.04 6.28
N ALA A 69 -1.75 1.00 7.61
CA ALA A 69 -1.19 -0.07 8.44
C ALA A 69 -2.11 -0.37 9.62
N GLU A 70 -2.10 -1.62 10.07
CA GLU A 70 -2.73 -2.03 11.32
C GLU A 70 -1.66 -2.35 12.36
N GLY A 71 -1.35 -1.38 13.22
CA GLY A 71 -0.35 -1.54 14.27
C GLY A 71 1.08 -1.36 13.77
N GLU A 72 1.99 -2.21 14.23
CA GLU A 72 3.41 -2.13 13.90
C GLU A 72 3.71 -2.60 12.47
N PHE A 73 4.53 -1.83 11.75
CA PHE A 73 4.97 -2.12 10.39
C PHE A 73 6.38 -1.56 10.17
N ASP A 74 7.04 -1.98 9.09
CA ASP A 74 8.36 -1.48 8.69
C ASP A 74 8.25 -0.07 8.07
N ARG A 75 8.21 0.95 8.94
CA ARG A 75 8.12 2.36 8.54
C ARG A 75 9.28 2.78 7.65
N ASP A 76 10.52 2.46 8.05
CA ASP A 76 11.72 2.86 7.33
C ASP A 76 11.77 2.19 5.96
N GLY A 77 11.32 0.94 5.87
CA GLY A 77 11.17 0.23 4.63
C GLY A 77 10.17 0.89 3.67
N LEU A 78 8.99 1.32 4.15
CA LEU A 78 8.04 2.05 3.31
C LEU A 78 8.58 3.41 2.87
N VAL A 79 9.27 4.13 3.75
CA VAL A 79 9.96 5.38 3.38
C VAL A 79 10.99 5.14 2.28
N ARG A 80 11.78 4.05 2.36
CA ARG A 80 12.71 3.69 1.29
C ARG A 80 12.01 3.45 -0.04
N VAL A 81 10.88 2.73 -0.05
CA VAL A 81 10.09 2.54 -1.28
C VAL A 81 9.70 3.89 -1.89
N ILE A 82 9.18 4.83 -1.09
CA ILE A 82 8.79 6.17 -1.59
C ILE A 82 9.99 6.90 -2.22
N LEU A 83 11.15 6.85 -1.55
CA LEU A 83 12.37 7.50 -2.04
C LEU A 83 12.91 6.85 -3.33
N GLU A 84 12.87 5.52 -3.43
CA GLU A 84 13.34 4.77 -4.61
C GLU A 84 12.43 4.97 -5.83
N GLN A 85 11.12 5.05 -5.62
CA GLN A 85 10.14 5.24 -6.69
C GLN A 85 10.08 6.68 -7.23
N GLY A 86 10.59 7.64 -6.45
CA GLY A 86 10.68 9.05 -6.83
C GLY A 86 9.34 9.75 -7.02
N ASN A 87 9.40 11.03 -7.41
CA ASN A 87 8.26 11.89 -7.70
C ASN A 87 7.19 11.93 -6.58
N LEU A 88 7.61 12.32 -5.36
CA LEU A 88 6.68 12.59 -4.27
C LEU A 88 6.05 13.95 -4.48
N GLU A 89 4.82 13.97 -4.97
CA GLU A 89 4.03 15.20 -5.11
C GLU A 89 3.25 15.46 -3.81
N THR A 90 2.58 14.44 -3.28
CA THR A 90 1.84 14.52 -2.01
C THR A 90 1.93 13.22 -1.23
N PHE A 91 2.05 13.33 0.10
CA PHE A 91 1.92 12.22 1.04
C PHE A 91 0.64 12.39 1.86
N LEU A 92 -0.33 11.48 1.68
CA LEU A 92 -1.64 11.55 2.35
C LEU A 92 -1.77 10.36 3.31
N GLY A 93 -1.96 10.61 4.62
CA GLY A 93 -2.22 9.52 5.59
C GLY A 93 -1.46 9.59 6.92
N VAL A 94 -0.69 10.64 7.19
CA VAL A 94 -0.11 10.86 8.53
C VAL A 94 -1.02 11.73 9.38
N ASN A 95 -1.81 11.09 10.24
CA ASN A 95 -2.12 11.73 11.52
C ASN A 95 -0.85 11.60 12.37
N GLY A 96 -0.32 12.75 12.82
CA GLY A 96 0.85 12.83 13.70
C GLY A 96 0.63 12.17 15.05
#